data_AF-A0A8T1RW24-F1
#
_entry.id   AF-A0A8T1RW24-F1
#
_cell.length_a   1.000
_cell.length_b   1.000
_cell.length_c   1.000
_cell.angle_alpha   90.00
_cell.angle_beta   90.00
_cell.angle_gamma   90.00
#
_symmetry.space_group_name_H-M   'P 1'
#
loop_
_entity.id
_entity.type
_entity.pdbx_description
1 polymer ?
#
loop_
_entity_poly.entity_id
_entity_poly.type
_entity_poly.pdbx_seq_one_letter_code
_entity_poly.pdbx_strand_id
1 'polypeptide(L)' 'DAWAKEPVITASFAIGILAAVAPWLSPYTKYSGMINRATPYVYPVPVRDDGNMPDIPSHPCDKEGPNLDWLKKL' A
#
# COMPACT_ATOMS: atom_id res chain seq x y z
N ASP A 1 16.28 -20.68 31.90
CA ASP A 1 16.24 -20.21 30.49
C ASP A 1 15.28 -21.01 29.63
N ALA A 2 14.18 -20.39 29.18
CA ALA A 2 13.23 -20.99 28.24
C ALA A 2 13.85 -21.18 26.85
N TRP A 3 14.69 -20.23 26.42
CA TRP A 3 15.47 -20.34 25.17
C TRP A 3 16.41 -21.56 25.15
N ALA A 4 17.08 -21.87 26.26
CA ALA A 4 18.00 -23.01 26.33
C ALA A 4 17.29 -24.37 26.41
N LYS A 5 16.04 -24.40 26.89
CA LYS A 5 15.25 -25.63 27.08
C LYS A 5 14.34 -25.93 25.89
N GLU A 6 13.69 -24.90 25.36
CA GLU A 6 12.70 -25.01 24.28
C GLU A 6 12.94 -23.90 23.24
N PRO A 7 14.09 -23.92 22.54
CA PRO A 7 14.46 -22.86 21.61
C PRO A 7 13.45 -22.74 20.45
N VAL A 8 12.94 -23.87 19.95
CA VAL A 8 11.99 -23.90 18.83
C VAL A 8 10.67 -23.23 19.19
N ILE A 9 10.13 -23.53 20.37
CA ILE A 9 8.87 -22.96 20.85
C ILE A 9 9.07 -21.47 21.16
N THR A 10 10.16 -21.12 21.83
CA THR A 10 10.45 -19.72 22.16
C THR A 10 10.59 -18.87 20.89
N ALA A 11 11.31 -19.36 19.88
CA ALA A 11 11.49 -18.66 18.60
C ALA A 11 10.18 -18.57 17.80
N SER A 12 9.37 -19.63 17.76
CA SER A 12 8.11 -19.63 16.99
C SER A 12 7.12 -18.60 17.53
N PHE A 13 6.97 -18.50 18.86
CA PHE A 13 6.13 -17.48 19.48
C PHE A 13 6.69 -16.07 19.27
N ALA A 14 8.00 -15.87 19.38
CA ALA A 14 8.62 -14.57 19.12
C ALA A 14 8.35 -14.10 17.68
N ILE A 15 8.51 -14.98 16.69
CA ILE A 15 8.22 -14.68 15.28
C ILE A 15 6.73 -14.38 15.09
N GLY A 16 5.84 -15.20 15.68
CA GLY A 16 4.39 -15.01 15.56
C GLY A 16 3.93 -13.66 16.13
N ILE A 17 4.42 -13.29 17.32
CA ILE A 17 4.11 -11.99 17.94
C ILE A 17 4.66 -10.85 17.10
N LEU A 18 5.91 -10.95 16.64
CA LEU A 18 6.52 -9.92 15.81
C LEU A 18 5.74 -9.72 14.50
N ALA A 19 5.34 -10.81 13.83
CA ALA A 19 4.55 -10.74 12.61
C ALA A 19 3.17 -10.10 12.82
N ALA A 20 2.55 -10.30 14.00
CA ALA A 20 1.26 -9.71 14.32
C ALA A 20 1.38 -8.20 14.63
N VAL A 21 2.44 -7.77 15.30
CA VAL A 21 2.61 -6.39 15.78
C VAL A 21 3.31 -5.49 14.75
N ALA A 22 4.27 -6.02 13.99
CA ALA A 22 5.08 -5.23 13.06
C ALA A 22 4.27 -4.44 12.00
N PRO A 23 3.17 -4.97 11.41
CA PRO A 23 2.38 -4.20 10.44
C PRO A 23 1.76 -2.93 11.02
N TRP A 24 1.43 -2.93 12.32
CA TRP A 24 0.83 -1.78 13.01
C TRP A 24 1.85 -0.70 13.37
N LEU A 25 3.11 -1.10 13.58
CA LEU A 25 4.21 -0.18 13.90
C LEU A 25 4.92 0.34 12.64
N SER A 26 4.87 -0.40 11.54
CA SER A 26 5.60 -0.06 10.32
C SER A 26 4.95 1.09 9.55
N PRO A 27 5.67 2.19 9.28
CA PRO A 27 5.18 3.27 8.42
C PRO A 27 5.04 2.81 6.96
N TYR A 28 5.67 1.70 6.58
CA TYR A 28 5.67 1.17 5.22
C TYR A 28 4.42 0.37 4.87
N THR A 29 3.67 -0.12 5.86
CA THR A 29 2.44 -0.92 5.63
C THR A 29 1.43 -0.18 4.76
N LYS A 30 1.35 1.16 4.89
CA LYS A 30 0.49 2.01 4.05
C LYS A 30 0.78 1.86 2.55
N TYR A 31 2.05 1.78 2.17
CA TYR A 31 2.46 1.73 0.76
C TYR A 31 2.00 0.45 0.07
N SER A 32 1.97 -0.69 0.79
CA SER A 32 1.41 -1.94 0.24
C SER A 32 -0.05 -1.75 -0.20
N GLY A 33 -0.88 -1.12 0.63
CA GLY A 33 -2.27 -0.81 0.27
C GLY A 33 -2.40 0.20 -0.87
N MET A 34 -1.53 1.23 -0.92
CA MET A 34 -1.53 2.20 -2.01
C MET A 34 -1.13 1.57 -3.36
N ILE A 35 -0.12 0.69 -3.37
CA ILE A 35 0.35 -0.02 -4.59
C ILE A 35 -0.76 -0.90 -5.15
N ASN A 36 -1.46 -1.65 -4.29
CA ASN A 36 -2.56 -2.52 -4.72
C ASN A 36 -3.72 -1.72 -5.34
N ARG A 37 -4.03 -0.54 -4.81
CA ARG A 37 -5.07 0.34 -5.38
C ARG A 37 -4.63 1.03 -6.68
N ALA A 38 -3.34 1.34 -6.80
CA ALA A 38 -2.79 1.99 -7.98
C ALA A 38 -2.63 1.06 -9.19
N THR A 39 -2.74 -0.27 -8.99
CA THR A 39 -2.58 -1.25 -10.07
C THR A 39 -3.89 -1.40 -10.86
N PRO A 40 -3.95 -0.98 -12.13
CA PRO A 40 -5.18 -1.02 -12.92
C PRO A 40 -5.38 -2.41 -13.54
N TYR A 41 -6.13 -3.28 -12.88
CA TYR A 41 -6.53 -4.57 -13.46
C TYR A 41 -7.69 -4.46 -14.46
N VAL A 42 -8.46 -3.37 -14.37
CA VAL A 42 -9.59 -3.07 -15.24
C VAL A 42 -9.29 -1.77 -15.97
N TYR A 43 -9.75 -1.67 -17.22
CA TYR A 43 -9.63 -0.45 -18.00
C TYR A 43 -10.41 0.70 -17.33
N PRO A 44 -9.78 1.85 -17.02
CA PRO A 44 -10.47 2.97 -16.41
C PRO A 44 -11.35 3.67 -17.45
N VAL A 45 -12.67 3.48 -17.33
CA VAL A 45 -13.65 4.07 -18.25
C VAL A 45 -13.74 5.58 -18.02
N PRO A 46 -13.53 6.43 -19.05
CA PRO A 46 -13.67 7.88 -18.92
C PRO A 46 -15.07 8.30 -18.50
N VAL A 47 -15.15 9.34 -17.67
CA VAL A 47 -16.41 9.96 -17.25
C VAL A 47 -16.88 10.94 -18.33
N ARG A 48 -18.20 11.08 -18.47
CA ARG A 48 -18.79 12.10 -19.35
C ARG A 48 -18.69 13.46 -18.67
N ASP A 49 -18.04 14.41 -19.33
CA ASP A 49 -17.91 15.79 -18.86
C ASP A 49 -19.28 16.51 -18.84
N ASP A 50 -19.60 17.13 -17.71
CA ASP A 50 -20.80 17.97 -17.50
C ASP A 50 -20.47 19.48 -17.48
N GLY A 51 -19.20 19.84 -17.68
CA GLY A 51 -18.68 21.20 -17.66
C GLY A 51 -18.21 21.70 -16.30
N ASN A 52 -18.27 20.88 -15.23
CA ASN A 52 -17.89 21.27 -13.87
C ASN A 52 -17.15 20.17 -13.10
N MET A 53 -16.12 19.57 -13.72
CA MET A 53 -15.27 18.52 -13.11
C MET A 53 -13.79 18.94 -13.02
N PRO A 54 -13.41 19.89 -12.14
CA PRO A 54 -12.05 20.44 -12.08
C PRO A 54 -10.98 19.45 -11.57
N ASP A 55 -11.39 18.34 -10.96
CA ASP A 55 -10.52 17.29 -10.42
C ASP A 55 -10.25 16.13 -11.40
N ILE A 56 -11.01 16.05 -12.50
CA ILE A 56 -10.90 14.98 -13.49
C ILE A 56 -10.02 15.46 -14.66
N PRO A 57 -8.90 14.76 -14.96
CA PRO A 57 -8.04 15.14 -16.08
C PRO A 57 -8.72 14.85 -17.42
N SER A 58 -8.47 15.72 -18.41
CA SER A 58 -8.95 15.51 -19.79
C SER A 58 -8.00 14.61 -20.59
N HIS A 59 -6.73 14.53 -20.17
CA HIS A 59 -5.69 13.74 -20.79
C HIS A 59 -4.76 13.11 -19.73
N PRO A 60 -4.19 11.91 -19.96
CA PRO A 60 -3.37 11.21 -18.96
C PRO A 60 -2.11 11.96 -18.47
N CYS A 61 -1.63 12.95 -19.23
CA CYS A 61 -0.45 13.75 -18.87
C CYS A 61 -0.79 15.07 -18.18
N ASP A 62 -2.07 15.34 -17.95
CA ASP A 62 -2.53 16.50 -17.21
C ASP A 62 -2.06 16.41 -15.74
N LYS A 63 -2.00 17.56 -15.06
CA LYS A 63 -1.47 17.61 -13.68
C LYS A 63 -2.50 17.14 -12.66
N GLU A 64 -3.77 17.13 -13.07
CA GLU A 64 -4.93 16.74 -12.34
C GLU A 64 -4.95 15.21 -12.14
N GLY A 65 -5.54 14.77 -11.03
CA GLY A 65 -5.63 13.35 -10.68
C GLY A 65 -4.44 12.78 -9.91
N PRO A 66 -4.51 11.48 -9.56
CA PRO A 66 -3.51 10.82 -8.74
C PRO A 66 -2.22 10.52 -9.52
N ASN A 67 -1.06 10.91 -8.99
CA ASN A 67 0.25 10.57 -9.54
C ASN A 67 0.96 9.44 -8.77
N LEU A 68 1.95 8.83 -9.41
CA LEU A 68 2.76 7.73 -8.86
C LEU A 68 4.20 8.15 -8.55
N ASP A 69 4.46 9.44 -8.35
CA ASP A 69 5.81 9.93 -8.05
C ASP A 69 6.33 9.40 -6.71
N TRP A 70 5.44 9.19 -5.74
CA TRP A 70 5.77 8.55 -4.48
C TRP A 70 6.24 7.10 -4.67
N LEU A 71 5.71 6.37 -5.66
CA LEU A 71 6.09 4.99 -5.94
C LEU A 71 7.43 4.92 -6.67
N LYS A 72 7.68 5.87 -7.59
CA LYS A 72 8.96 5.99 -8.29
C LYS A 72 10.13 6.35 -7.36
N LYS A 73 9.84 6.99 -6.23
CA LYS A 73 10.81 7.48 -5.25
C LYS A 73 10.90 6.60 -3.99
N LEU A 74 10.04 5.59 -3.87
CA LEU A 74 10.05 4.62 -2.77
C LEU A 74 11.29 3.74 -2.89
#